data_AF-A0A2W1B3W9-F1
#
_entry.id   AF-A0A2W1B3W9-F1
#
_cell.length_a   1.000
_cell.length_b   1.000
_cell.length_c   1.000
_cell.angle_alpha   90.00
_cell.angle_beta   90.00
_cell.angle_gamma   90.00
#
_symmetry.space_group_name_H-M   'P 1'
#
loop_
_entity.id
_entity.type
_entity.pdbx_description
1 polymer ?
#
loop_
_entity_poly.entity_id
_entity_poly.type
_entity_poly.pdbx_seq_one_letter_code
_entity_poly.pdbx_strand_id
1 'polypeptide(L)'
;MVAWRLTLFTPECPDGRDIILIANDLTYYMGSFGPQEDWVYYKASVYARELKIPRVYISVNSGARIGVAEEVKSEFNVAWLDSERPDRGFKYLYLTPESYSKLGPLGSVKTTLIEDEGESRYKITDIIGKEDGLGVECLRDAGLIAGETAQAYEDIVTISIVTCRAIGIGSYVVR
;
A
#
# COMPACT_ATOMS: atom_id res chain seq x y z
N MET A 1 6.86 5.93 6.63
CA MET A 1 7.02 7.31 6.09
C MET A 1 7.24 8.24 7.26
N VAL A 2 8.10 9.24 7.12
CA VAL A 2 8.41 10.21 8.19
C VAL A 2 8.41 11.63 7.60
N ALA A 3 7.98 12.61 8.41
CA ALA A 3 7.92 14.00 7.99
C ALA A 3 8.27 14.94 9.15
N TRP A 4 8.96 16.03 8.83
CA TRP A 4 9.37 17.06 9.79
C TRP A 4 9.13 18.45 9.20
N ARG A 5 8.84 19.40 10.08
CA ARG A 5 9.02 20.83 9.82
C ARG A 5 10.38 21.23 10.38
N LEU A 6 11.23 21.81 9.54
CA LEU A 6 12.57 22.24 9.93
C LEU A 6 12.70 23.74 9.71
N THR A 7 13.28 24.44 10.69
CA THR A 7 13.72 25.83 10.54
C THR A 7 15.22 25.84 10.31
N LEU A 8 15.64 26.31 9.15
CA LEU A 8 17.03 26.34 8.71
C LEU A 8 17.56 27.77 8.78
N PHE A 9 18.67 27.97 9.50
CA PHE A 9 19.39 29.23 9.54
C PHE A 9 20.51 29.20 8.52
N THR A 10 20.44 30.09 7.52
CA THR A 10 21.34 30.09 6.36
C THR A 10 21.90 31.50 6.15
N PRO A 11 23.05 31.69 5.47
CA PRO A 11 23.55 33.03 5.16
C PRO A 11 22.53 33.92 4.43
N GLU A 12 21.71 33.32 3.56
CA GLU A 12 20.65 34.00 2.81
C GLU A 12 19.41 34.30 3.66
N CYS A 13 19.17 33.52 4.73
CA CYS A 13 18.07 33.72 5.68
C CYS A 13 18.59 33.57 7.13
N PRO A 14 19.28 34.59 7.68
CA PRO A 14 19.87 34.51 9.02
C PRO A 14 18.84 34.41 10.15
N ASP A 15 17.61 34.90 9.92
CA ASP A 15 16.50 34.80 10.89
C ASP A 15 15.74 33.46 10.81
N GLY A 16 16.16 32.58 9.89
CA GLY A 16 15.58 31.26 9.69
C GLY A 16 14.60 31.21 8.51
N ARG A 17 14.52 30.04 7.87
CA ARG A 17 13.51 29.70 6.87
C ARG A 17 12.96 28.31 7.12
N ASP A 18 11.67 28.13 6.93
CA ASP A 18 11.03 26.85 7.14
C ASP A 18 10.98 26.01 5.87
N ILE A 19 11.10 24.69 6.04
CA ILE A 19 10.80 23.69 5.02
C ILE A 19 10.01 22.53 5.65
N ILE A 20 9.29 21.79 4.79
CA ILE A 20 8.78 20.46 5.13
C ILE A 20 9.69 19.42 4.49
N LEU A 21 10.29 18.56 5.32
CA LEU A 21 11.08 17.41 4.88
C LEU A 21 10.25 16.14 5.02
N ILE A 22 10.10 15.38 3.93
CA ILE A 22 9.43 14.08 3.91
C ILE A 22 10.44 13.03 3.48
N ALA A 23 10.46 11.86 4.10
CA ALA A 23 11.35 10.76 3.70
C ALA A 23 10.69 9.39 3.86
N ASN A 24 11.02 8.48 2.95
CA ASN A 24 10.75 7.07 3.18
C ASN A 24 11.67 6.53 4.29
N ASP A 25 11.18 5.53 5.02
CA ASP A 25 12.00 4.69 5.87
C ASP A 25 12.17 3.33 5.19
N LEU A 26 13.36 3.06 4.66
CA LEU A 26 13.65 1.81 3.96
C LEU A 26 13.59 0.59 4.90
N THR A 27 13.81 0.78 6.20
CA THR A 27 13.82 -0.31 7.18
C THR A 27 12.43 -0.81 7.52
N TYR A 28 11.40 0.01 7.25
CA TYR A 28 9.99 -0.33 7.45
C TYR A 28 9.35 -0.80 6.13
N TYR A 29 9.00 -2.08 6.05
CA TYR A 29 8.44 -2.72 4.85
C TYR A 29 9.18 -2.36 3.55
N MET A 30 10.52 -2.34 3.59
CA MET A 30 11.39 -2.01 2.45
C MET A 30 11.11 -0.62 1.83
N GLY A 31 10.53 0.30 2.61
CA GLY A 31 10.11 1.62 2.14
C GLY A 31 8.90 1.59 1.20
N SER A 32 8.06 0.56 1.27
CA SER A 32 6.83 0.49 0.46
C SER A 32 5.79 1.52 0.89
N PHE A 33 5.02 2.00 -0.08
CA PHE A 33 3.89 2.91 0.13
C PHE A 33 2.62 2.10 0.38
N GLY A 34 2.19 2.01 1.64
CA GLY A 34 0.83 1.62 1.99
C GLY A 34 -0.04 2.85 2.29
N PRO A 35 -1.33 2.64 2.60
CA PRO A 35 -2.27 3.73 2.84
C PRO A 35 -1.77 4.74 3.90
N GLN A 36 -1.22 4.25 5.01
CA GLN A 36 -0.71 5.11 6.08
C GLN A 36 0.49 5.96 5.63
N GLU A 37 1.42 5.37 4.87
CA GLU A 37 2.55 6.11 4.31
C GLU A 37 2.11 7.20 3.34
N ASP A 38 1.15 6.87 2.46
CA ASP A 38 0.57 7.81 1.50
C ASP A 38 -0.12 8.98 2.21
N TRP A 39 -0.89 8.70 3.28
CA TRP A 39 -1.54 9.76 4.06
C TRP A 39 -0.57 10.67 4.79
N VAL A 40 0.53 10.15 5.35
CA VAL A 40 1.58 10.98 5.96
C VAL A 40 2.21 11.90 4.92
N TYR A 41 2.57 11.37 3.75
CA TYR A 41 3.12 12.16 2.64
C TYR A 41 2.14 13.24 2.19
N TYR A 42 0.89 12.86 1.93
CA TYR A 42 -0.18 13.75 1.48
C TYR A 42 -0.38 14.92 2.45
N LYS A 43 -0.57 14.62 3.75
CA LYS A 43 -0.82 15.65 4.77
C LYS A 43 0.39 16.57 4.95
N ALA A 44 1.61 16.05 4.91
CA ALA A 44 2.80 16.87 4.97
C ALA A 44 2.96 17.79 3.74
N SER A 45 2.62 17.30 2.54
CA SER A 45 2.63 18.10 1.31
C SER A 45 1.57 19.20 1.33
N VAL A 46 0.33 18.87 1.71
CA VAL A 46 -0.75 19.85 1.89
C VAL A 46 -0.33 20.93 2.88
N TYR A 47 0.26 20.54 4.01
CA TYR A 47 0.74 21.48 5.02
C TYR A 47 1.84 22.41 4.50
N ALA A 48 2.77 21.90 3.67
CA ALA A 48 3.78 22.72 3.00
C ALA A 48 3.14 23.77 2.08
N ARG A 49 2.10 23.39 1.33
CA ARG A 49 1.36 24.29 0.43
C ARG A 49 0.54 25.34 1.18
N GLU A 50 -0.12 24.96 2.27
CA GLU A 50 -0.87 25.88 3.12
C GLU A 50 0.03 26.97 3.70
N LEU A 51 1.24 26.60 4.14
CA LEU A 51 2.24 27.53 4.64
C LEU A 51 3.04 28.26 3.54
N LYS A 52 2.88 27.84 2.28
CA LYS A 52 3.65 28.34 1.12
C LYS A 52 5.17 28.25 1.33
N ILE A 53 5.62 27.15 1.93
CA ILE A 53 7.05 26.87 2.19
C ILE A 53 7.54 25.68 1.33
N PRO A 54 8.86 25.58 1.07
CA PRO A 54 9.41 24.49 0.28
C PRO A 54 9.14 23.10 0.87
N ARG A 55 8.86 22.14 -0.02
CA ARG A 55 8.77 20.71 0.30
C ARG A 55 9.99 19.98 -0.27
N VAL A 56 10.75 19.34 0.60
CA VAL A 56 11.89 18.48 0.23
C VAL A 56 11.49 17.02 0.47
N TYR A 57 11.69 16.17 -0.52
CA TYR A 57 11.39 14.74 -0.43
C TYR A 57 12.65 13.89 -0.65
N ILE A 58 12.95 13.00 0.30
CA ILE A 58 14.01 11.99 0.17
C ILE A 58 13.36 10.66 -0.24
N SER A 59 13.57 10.29 -1.50
CA SER A 59 13.06 9.07 -2.10
C SER A 59 14.00 7.90 -1.88
N VAL A 60 13.52 6.90 -1.13
CA VAL A 60 14.17 5.59 -0.94
C VAL A 60 13.11 4.52 -0.69
N ASN A 61 12.50 4.01 -1.75
CA ASN A 61 11.27 3.22 -1.66
C ASN A 61 11.26 1.97 -2.54
N SER A 62 10.20 1.16 -2.41
CA SER A 62 9.93 -0.02 -3.22
C SER A 62 8.63 0.08 -4.03
N GLY A 63 8.05 1.28 -4.15
CA GLY A 63 6.76 1.50 -4.79
C GLY A 63 5.56 1.15 -3.90
N ALA A 64 4.38 1.00 -4.51
CA ALA A 64 3.15 0.67 -3.79
C ALA A 64 3.27 -0.71 -3.12
N ARG A 65 2.74 -0.83 -1.90
CA ARG A 65 2.73 -2.07 -1.14
C ARG A 65 1.87 -3.11 -1.85
N ILE A 66 2.39 -4.32 -1.89
CA ILE A 66 1.69 -5.50 -2.41
C ILE A 66 1.61 -6.49 -1.25
N GLY A 67 0.39 -6.96 -0.98
CA GLY A 67 0.13 -7.93 0.07
C GLY A 67 -0.75 -9.08 -0.41
N VAL A 68 -0.80 -10.13 0.41
CA VAL A 68 -1.74 -11.24 0.25
C VAL A 68 -2.39 -11.50 1.61
N ALA A 69 -3.63 -12.00 1.61
CA ALA A 69 -4.33 -12.34 2.85
C ALA A 69 -3.75 -13.64 3.44
N GLU A 70 -2.76 -13.51 4.33
CA GLU A 70 -2.05 -14.65 4.91
C GLU A 70 -2.98 -15.58 5.70
N GLU A 71 -4.03 -15.06 6.34
CA GLU A 71 -5.03 -15.88 7.05
C GLU A 71 -5.88 -16.74 6.11
N VAL A 72 -6.09 -16.28 4.86
CA VAL A 72 -6.82 -17.05 3.85
C VAL A 72 -5.88 -18.09 3.24
N LYS A 73 -4.63 -17.69 2.98
CA LYS A 73 -3.58 -18.56 2.45
C LYS A 73 -3.32 -19.78 3.32
N SER A 74 -3.45 -19.68 4.64
CA SER A 74 -3.29 -20.80 5.57
C SER A 74 -4.48 -21.76 5.63
N GLU A 75 -5.63 -21.40 5.09
CA GLU A 75 -6.90 -22.11 5.31
C GLU A 75 -7.56 -22.62 4.01
N PHE A 76 -7.23 -22.08 2.84
CA PHE A 76 -7.86 -22.50 1.60
C PHE A 76 -7.44 -23.92 1.18
N ASN A 77 -8.39 -24.60 0.56
CA ASN A 77 -8.21 -25.89 -0.08
C ASN A 77 -8.38 -25.76 -1.59
N VAL A 78 -7.77 -26.68 -2.33
CA VAL A 78 -7.84 -26.74 -3.79
C VAL A 78 -8.71 -27.91 -4.20
N ALA A 79 -9.78 -27.65 -4.96
CA ALA A 79 -10.57 -28.71 -5.56
C ALA A 79 -9.90 -29.15 -6.87
N TRP A 80 -9.04 -30.17 -6.80
CA TRP A 80 -8.33 -30.70 -7.96
C TRP A 80 -9.29 -31.33 -8.98
N LEU A 81 -8.87 -31.38 -10.26
CA LEU A 81 -9.59 -32.19 -11.25
C LEU A 81 -9.43 -33.69 -10.97
N ASP A 82 -8.24 -34.07 -10.48
CA ASP A 82 -7.85 -35.41 -10.06
C ASP A 82 -6.85 -35.25 -8.90
N SER A 83 -7.22 -35.68 -7.69
CA SER A 83 -6.40 -35.48 -6.48
C SER A 83 -5.08 -36.24 -6.52
N GLU A 84 -5.02 -37.34 -7.26
CA GLU A 84 -3.80 -38.14 -7.46
C GLU A 84 -2.90 -37.55 -8.56
N ARG A 85 -3.44 -36.63 -9.37
CA ARG A 85 -2.74 -35.99 -10.50
C ARG A 85 -2.93 -34.46 -10.52
N PRO A 86 -2.37 -33.72 -9.54
CA PRO A 86 -2.52 -32.26 -9.46
C PRO A 86 -2.00 -31.50 -10.69
N ASP A 87 -1.09 -32.10 -11.46
CA ASP A 87 -0.57 -31.57 -12.73
C ASP A 87 -1.67 -31.32 -13.78
N ARG A 88 -2.81 -31.98 -13.64
CA ARG A 88 -3.96 -31.82 -14.53
C ARG A 88 -4.74 -30.53 -14.26
N GLY A 89 -4.45 -29.83 -13.16
CA GLY A 89 -5.09 -28.58 -12.78
C GLY A 89 -6.22 -28.75 -11.76
N PHE A 90 -6.91 -27.64 -11.49
CA PHE A 90 -7.95 -27.56 -10.45
C PHE A 90 -9.22 -26.88 -10.98
N LYS A 91 -10.34 -27.15 -10.30
CA LYS A 91 -11.67 -26.61 -10.61
C LYS A 91 -11.89 -25.25 -9.94
N TYR A 92 -11.58 -25.15 -8.64
CA TYR A 92 -11.78 -23.95 -7.82
C TYR A 92 -11.01 -24.01 -6.50
N LEU A 93 -10.97 -22.89 -5.78
CA LEU A 93 -10.50 -22.81 -4.39
C LEU A 93 -11.69 -22.75 -3.45
N TYR A 94 -11.59 -23.38 -2.27
CA TYR A 94 -12.69 -23.43 -1.31
C TYR A 94 -12.21 -23.45 0.13
N LEU A 95 -13.14 -23.20 1.05
CA LEU A 95 -12.98 -23.40 2.49
C LEU A 95 -13.91 -24.52 2.95
N THR A 96 -13.46 -25.29 3.93
CA THR A 96 -14.33 -26.21 4.67
C THR A 96 -15.29 -25.40 5.55
N PRO A 97 -16.40 -25.99 6.04
CA PRO A 97 -17.27 -25.31 7.00
C PRO A 97 -16.54 -24.81 8.25
N GLU A 98 -15.53 -25.56 8.71
CA GLU A 98 -14.68 -25.17 9.84
C GLU A 98 -13.84 -23.92 9.52
N SER A 99 -13.10 -23.93 8.40
CA SER A 99 -12.25 -22.79 8.00
C SER A 99 -13.09 -21.56 7.69
N TYR A 100 -14.27 -21.73 7.07
CA TYR A 100 -15.19 -20.63 6.82
C TYR A 100 -15.74 -20.04 8.13
N SER A 101 -16.01 -20.85 9.16
CA SER A 101 -16.45 -20.34 10.46
C SER A 101 -15.42 -19.41 11.14
N LYS A 102 -14.13 -19.58 10.81
CA LYS A 102 -13.02 -18.75 11.30
C LYS A 102 -12.90 -17.46 10.49
N LEU A 103 -12.94 -17.56 9.15
CA LEU A 103 -12.65 -16.45 8.24
C LEU A 103 -13.87 -15.59 7.89
N GLY A 104 -15.07 -16.17 7.85
CA GLY A 104 -16.31 -15.48 7.51
C GLY A 104 -16.59 -14.26 8.41
N PRO A 105 -16.51 -14.39 9.75
CA PRO A 105 -16.71 -13.26 10.67
C PRO A 105 -15.69 -12.13 10.52
N LEU A 106 -14.49 -12.41 9.98
CA LEU A 106 -13.47 -11.40 9.72
C LEU A 106 -13.75 -10.58 8.46
N GLY A 107 -14.67 -11.01 7.60
CA GLY A 107 -14.92 -10.40 6.31
C GLY A 107 -13.78 -10.61 5.30
N SER A 108 -12.81 -11.48 5.58
CA SER A 108 -11.62 -11.71 4.74
C SER A 108 -11.95 -12.32 3.37
N VAL A 109 -13.11 -12.97 3.22
CA VAL A 109 -13.49 -13.72 2.02
C VAL A 109 -14.97 -13.57 1.70
N LYS A 110 -15.30 -13.65 0.41
CA LYS A 110 -16.65 -13.92 -0.07
C LYS A 110 -16.68 -15.32 -0.67
N THR A 111 -17.77 -16.04 -0.37
CA THR A 111 -17.90 -17.44 -0.77
C THR A 111 -19.31 -17.77 -1.22
N THR A 112 -19.45 -18.87 -1.94
CA THR A 112 -20.75 -19.50 -2.26
C THR A 112 -20.73 -20.93 -1.71
N LEU A 113 -21.74 -21.27 -0.90
CA LEU A 113 -21.90 -22.64 -0.41
C LEU A 113 -22.34 -23.55 -1.56
N ILE A 114 -21.61 -24.63 -1.77
CA ILE A 114 -21.88 -25.67 -2.75
C ILE A 114 -21.74 -27.06 -2.11
N GLU A 115 -22.38 -28.06 -2.73
CA GLU A 115 -22.13 -29.47 -2.45
C GLU A 115 -21.29 -30.04 -3.59
N ASP A 116 -20.14 -30.63 -3.28
CA ASP A 116 -19.28 -31.31 -4.25
C ASP A 116 -18.58 -32.49 -3.59
N GLU A 117 -18.46 -33.60 -4.33
CA GLU A 117 -17.84 -34.85 -3.83
C GLU A 117 -18.41 -35.38 -2.50
N GLY A 118 -19.68 -35.04 -2.19
CA GLY A 118 -20.36 -35.46 -0.96
C GLY A 118 -20.06 -34.59 0.27
N GLU A 119 -19.41 -33.44 0.09
CA GLU A 119 -19.08 -32.50 1.15
C GLU A 119 -19.60 -31.09 0.86
N SER A 120 -20.06 -30.41 1.90
CA SER A 120 -20.36 -28.98 1.85
C SER A 120 -19.06 -28.17 1.76
N ARG A 121 -18.91 -27.36 0.69
CA ARG A 121 -17.73 -26.53 0.43
C ARG A 121 -18.13 -25.07 0.25
N TYR A 122 -17.37 -24.16 0.86
CA TYR A 122 -17.52 -22.72 0.63
C TYR A 122 -16.56 -22.30 -0.48
N LYS A 123 -17.03 -22.34 -1.72
CA LYS A 123 -16.24 -21.93 -2.90
C LYS A 123 -15.89 -20.45 -2.79
N ILE A 124 -14.61 -20.12 -2.84
CA ILE A 124 -14.12 -18.73 -2.76
C ILE A 124 -14.43 -18.01 -4.06
N THR A 125 -15.08 -16.85 -3.96
CA THR A 125 -15.34 -15.95 -5.11
C THR A 125 -14.43 -14.73 -5.07
N ASP A 126 -14.18 -14.18 -3.88
CA ASP A 126 -13.39 -12.98 -3.68
C ASP A 126 -12.55 -13.12 -2.41
N ILE A 127 -11.31 -12.64 -2.45
CA ILE A 127 -10.43 -12.53 -1.29
C ILE A 127 -10.26 -11.04 -1.01
N ILE A 128 -10.66 -10.62 0.18
CA ILE A 128 -10.58 -9.22 0.64
C ILE A 128 -9.38 -9.06 1.58
N GLY A 129 -9.18 -10.01 2.49
CA GLY A 129 -8.20 -9.93 3.57
C GLY A 129 -8.70 -9.12 4.76
N LYS A 130 -8.20 -9.45 5.96
CA LYS A 130 -8.51 -8.72 7.20
C LYS A 130 -7.66 -7.44 7.38
N GLU A 131 -6.51 -7.39 6.72
CA GLU A 131 -5.56 -6.28 6.79
C GLU A 131 -5.82 -5.30 5.64
N ASP A 132 -5.61 -4.01 5.92
CA ASP A 132 -5.68 -2.95 4.91
C ASP A 132 -4.33 -2.80 4.18
N GLY A 133 -4.35 -2.30 2.95
CA GLY A 133 -3.14 -2.02 2.18
C GLY A 133 -2.49 -3.26 1.54
N LEU A 134 -3.32 -4.19 1.07
CA LEU A 134 -2.91 -5.39 0.34
C LEU A 134 -2.96 -5.19 -1.18
N GLY A 135 -3.88 -4.36 -1.67
CA GLY A 135 -4.21 -4.28 -3.10
C GLY A 135 -4.54 -2.89 -3.63
N VAL A 136 -5.72 -2.77 -4.22
CA VAL A 136 -6.12 -1.61 -5.06
C VAL A 136 -6.25 -0.30 -4.28
N GLU A 137 -6.49 -0.38 -2.98
CA GLU A 137 -6.47 0.74 -2.05
C GLU A 137 -5.09 1.43 -2.01
N CYS A 138 -3.98 0.68 -2.10
CA CYS A 138 -2.64 1.25 -2.22
C CYS A 138 -2.48 2.00 -3.55
N LEU A 139 -3.10 1.54 -4.64
CA LEU A 139 -3.02 2.22 -5.94
C LEU A 139 -3.85 3.51 -5.95
N ARG A 140 -5.01 3.50 -5.29
CA ARG A 140 -5.82 4.71 -5.09
C ARG A 140 -5.04 5.77 -4.31
N ASP A 141 -4.41 5.38 -3.22
CA ASP A 141 -3.69 6.32 -2.34
C ASP A 141 -2.32 6.74 -2.93
N ALA A 142 -1.70 5.88 -3.75
CA ALA A 142 -0.62 6.29 -4.65
C ALA A 142 -1.08 7.40 -5.61
N GLY A 143 -2.29 7.28 -6.19
CA GLY A 143 -2.88 8.33 -7.03
C GLY A 143 -3.11 9.64 -6.27
N LEU A 144 -3.49 9.56 -4.99
CA LEU A 144 -3.65 10.73 -4.11
C LEU A 144 -2.34 11.52 -3.98
N ILE A 145 -1.23 10.86 -3.68
CA ILE A 145 0.07 11.56 -3.52
C ILE A 145 0.67 12.04 -4.85
N ALA A 146 0.35 11.37 -5.96
CA ALA A 146 0.69 11.85 -7.29
C ALA A 146 -0.04 13.17 -7.62
N GLY A 147 -1.36 13.21 -7.41
CA GLY A 147 -2.16 14.41 -7.63
C GLY A 147 -1.75 15.58 -6.74
N GLU A 148 -1.49 15.31 -5.45
CA GLU A 148 -0.99 16.31 -4.52
C GLU A 148 0.40 16.82 -4.90
N THR A 149 1.28 15.96 -5.40
CA THR A 149 2.61 16.40 -5.88
C THR A 149 2.51 17.27 -7.13
N ALA A 150 1.63 16.94 -8.07
CA ALA A 150 1.36 17.79 -9.23
C ALA A 150 0.86 19.17 -8.81
N GLN A 151 -0.03 19.25 -7.81
CA GLN A 151 -0.49 20.53 -7.28
C GLN A 151 0.63 21.29 -6.53
N ALA A 152 1.45 20.59 -5.74
CA ALA A 152 2.56 21.20 -5.02
C ALA A 152 3.61 21.82 -5.95
N TYR A 153 3.88 21.19 -7.10
CA TYR A 153 4.82 21.70 -8.09
C TYR A 153 4.43 23.09 -8.63
N GLU A 154 3.13 23.32 -8.85
CA GLU A 154 2.61 24.62 -9.30
C GLU A 154 2.56 25.67 -8.17
N ASP A 155 2.37 25.22 -6.92
CA ASP A 155 2.11 26.11 -5.78
C ASP A 155 3.36 26.53 -4.98
N ILE A 156 4.37 25.66 -4.85
CA ILE A 156 5.52 25.83 -3.96
C ILE A 156 6.81 25.25 -4.56
N VAL A 157 7.95 25.58 -3.95
CA VAL A 157 9.23 24.94 -4.32
C VAL A 157 9.21 23.47 -3.90
N THR A 158 9.36 22.57 -4.87
CA THR A 158 9.49 21.12 -4.65
C THR A 158 10.88 20.63 -5.04
N ILE A 159 11.58 19.96 -4.12
CA ILE A 159 12.88 19.34 -4.39
C ILE A 159 12.82 17.87 -4.00
N SER A 160 13.35 17.00 -4.85
CA SER A 160 13.43 15.57 -4.60
C SER A 160 14.88 15.08 -4.66
N ILE A 161 15.28 14.23 -3.71
CA ILE A 161 16.58 13.57 -3.66
C ILE A 161 16.34 12.08 -3.72
N VAL A 162 16.89 11.41 -4.72
CA VAL A 162 16.81 9.95 -4.82
C VAL A 162 18.05 9.33 -4.21
N THR A 163 17.86 8.45 -3.24
CA THR A 163 18.93 7.61 -2.67
C THR A 163 18.53 6.14 -2.75
N CYS A 164 19.46 5.29 -3.16
CA CYS A 164 19.26 3.88 -3.52
C CYS A 164 18.33 3.68 -4.74
N ARG A 165 17.04 4.00 -4.63
CA ARG A 165 16.04 3.73 -5.68
C ARG A 165 14.72 4.49 -5.46
N ALA A 166 14.04 4.74 -6.57
CA ALA A 166 12.66 5.24 -6.63
C ALA A 166 11.88 4.36 -7.60
N ILE A 167 10.84 3.66 -7.13
CA ILE A 167 10.11 2.65 -7.90
C ILE A 167 8.63 3.01 -7.98
N GLY A 168 8.03 2.85 -9.17
CA GLY A 168 6.60 3.00 -9.38
C GLY A 168 6.12 4.39 -8.97
N ILE A 169 5.18 4.47 -8.03
CA ILE A 169 4.69 5.75 -7.49
C ILE A 169 5.82 6.64 -6.95
N GLY A 170 6.86 6.05 -6.37
CA GLY A 170 8.05 6.78 -5.92
C GLY A 170 8.77 7.52 -7.06
N SER A 171 8.76 6.97 -8.28
CA SER A 171 9.32 7.63 -9.46
C SER A 171 8.43 8.78 -9.95
N TYR A 172 7.10 8.62 -9.87
CA TYR A 172 6.14 9.66 -10.27
C TYR A 172 6.21 10.88 -9.36
N VAL A 173 6.29 10.71 -8.03
CA VAL A 173 6.36 11.86 -7.10
C VAL A 173 7.72 12.57 -7.11
N VAL A 174 8.74 11.95 -7.73
CA VAL A 174 10.05 12.57 -7.95
C VAL A 174 10.07 13.39 -9.25
N ARG A 175 9.26 13.01 -10.24
CA ARG A 175 9.27 13.58 -11.59
C ARG A 175 8.54 14.92 -11.66
#